data_AF-A0A939ULT2-F1
#
_entry.id   AF-A0A939ULT2-F1
#
_cell.length_a   1.000
_cell.length_b   1.000
_cell.length_c   1.000
_cell.angle_alpha   90.00
_cell.angle_beta   90.00
_cell.angle_gamma   90.00
#
_symmetry.space_group_name_H-M   'P 1'
#
loop_
_entity.id
_entity.type
_entity.pdbx_description
1 polymer ?
#
loop_
_entity_poly.entity_id
_entity_poly.type
_entity_poly.pdbx_seq_one_letter_code
_entity_poly.pdbx_strand_id
1 'polypeptide(L)'
;DVKELLSKLDSTTDCPKDKVIYTPGDAGLEGLPVAKEFSTNAYGGMPIQIGYCNGFNTKLNCLEWHRGSEINIPSTDIVLLLAPLQSVKNGKLSTNCVEAFYVPAGTVVQVYETTLHYAPCSAVRNKEVDKNGFRVVIILPKGTNLDKPKISDIDKEDKLLWAANKWLIAHAESAEAKQGAFVGLQGVNINIAN
;
A
#
# COMPACT_ATOMS: atom_id res chain seq x y z
N ASP A 1 3.40 6.68 -20.56
CA ASP A 1 2.14 5.92 -20.73
C ASP A 1 2.27 4.65 -19.89
N VAL A 2 1.24 4.24 -19.16
CA VAL A 2 1.27 3.06 -18.26
C VAL A 2 0.40 1.90 -18.76
N LYS A 3 -0.22 2.02 -19.94
CA LYS A 3 -1.15 1.01 -20.47
C LYS A 3 -0.56 -0.39 -20.60
N GLU A 4 0.67 -0.51 -21.09
CA GLU A 4 1.34 -1.81 -21.24
C GLU A 4 1.57 -2.48 -19.87
N LEU A 5 1.95 -1.69 -18.87
CA LEU A 5 2.16 -2.14 -17.51
C LEU A 5 0.86 -2.68 -16.88
N LEU A 6 -0.26 -1.98 -17.08
CA LEU A 6 -1.56 -2.42 -16.59
C LEU A 6 -2.09 -3.65 -17.35
N SER A 7 -1.93 -3.68 -18.68
CA SER A 7 -2.28 -4.85 -19.49
C SER A 7 -1.50 -6.11 -19.07
N LYS A 8 -0.21 -5.93 -18.77
CA LYS A 8 0.63 -7.01 -18.24
C LYS A 8 0.13 -7.48 -16.88
N LEU A 9 -0.12 -6.56 -15.94
CA LEU A 9 -0.69 -6.89 -14.63
C LEU A 9 -1.98 -7.72 -14.76
N ASP A 10 -2.92 -7.26 -15.57
CA ASP A 10 -4.24 -7.89 -15.71
C ASP A 10 -4.16 -9.30 -16.32
N SER A 11 -3.24 -9.51 -17.27
CA SER A 11 -3.11 -10.77 -17.99
C SER A 11 -2.26 -11.84 -17.29
N THR A 12 -1.42 -11.46 -16.30
CA THR A 12 -0.46 -12.39 -15.69
C THR A 12 -0.59 -12.56 -14.17
N THR A 13 -1.55 -11.89 -13.51
CA THR A 13 -1.65 -11.93 -12.04
C THR A 13 -3.06 -12.27 -11.54
N ASP A 14 -3.13 -12.97 -10.40
CA ASP A 14 -4.39 -13.31 -9.75
C ASP A 14 -5.02 -12.09 -9.05
N CYS A 15 -6.36 -12.06 -8.95
CA CYS A 15 -7.12 -11.16 -8.06
C CYS A 15 -8.06 -12.04 -7.22
N PRO A 16 -7.61 -12.51 -6.05
CA PRO A 16 -8.48 -13.26 -5.17
C PRO A 16 -9.58 -12.36 -4.60
N LYS A 17 -10.80 -12.91 -4.44
CA LYS A 17 -11.98 -12.14 -4.00
C LYS A 17 -12.17 -12.08 -2.48
N ASP A 18 -11.34 -12.78 -1.73
CA ASP A 18 -11.49 -13.03 -0.30
C ASP A 18 -10.26 -12.61 0.53
N LYS A 19 -9.19 -12.17 -0.12
CA LYS A 19 -7.94 -11.76 0.52
C LYS A 19 -7.19 -10.75 -0.34
N VAL A 20 -6.14 -10.17 0.22
CA VAL A 20 -5.14 -9.38 -0.49
C VAL A 20 -3.89 -10.23 -0.70
N ILE A 21 -3.26 -10.11 -1.88
CA ILE A 21 -1.94 -10.62 -2.17
C ILE A 21 -1.00 -9.46 -2.52
N TYR A 22 0.24 -9.58 -2.06
CA TYR A 22 1.28 -8.59 -2.31
C TYR A 22 2.53 -9.29 -2.82
N THR A 23 3.06 -8.81 -3.94
CA THR A 23 4.31 -9.27 -4.53
C THR A 23 5.25 -8.07 -4.64
N PRO A 24 6.39 -8.05 -3.92
CA PRO A 24 7.29 -6.89 -3.91
C PRO A 24 7.90 -6.57 -5.28
N GLY A 25 8.25 -7.57 -6.07
CA GLY A 25 8.82 -7.41 -7.41
C GLY A 25 8.38 -8.56 -8.32
N ASP A 26 7.99 -8.23 -9.55
CA ASP A 26 7.54 -9.17 -10.57
C ASP A 26 8.39 -9.01 -11.84
N ALA A 27 9.08 -10.08 -12.25
CA ALA A 27 9.99 -10.04 -13.38
C ALA A 27 9.30 -9.67 -14.71
N GLY A 28 8.01 -9.98 -14.85
CA GLY A 28 7.22 -9.63 -16.03
C GLY A 28 6.89 -8.14 -16.10
N LEU A 29 6.64 -7.50 -14.96
CA LEU A 29 6.42 -6.05 -14.87
C LEU A 29 7.76 -5.27 -14.95
N GLU A 30 8.78 -5.74 -14.25
CA GLU A 30 10.12 -5.11 -14.23
C GLU A 30 10.84 -5.19 -15.59
N GLY A 31 10.51 -6.19 -16.42
CA GLY A 31 11.06 -6.34 -17.76
C GLY A 31 10.52 -5.36 -18.80
N LEU A 32 9.47 -4.60 -18.48
CA LEU A 32 8.87 -3.65 -19.41
C LEU A 32 9.72 -2.38 -19.54
N PRO A 33 9.79 -1.73 -20.73
CA PRO A 33 10.58 -0.52 -20.93
C PRO A 33 10.24 0.62 -19.95
N VAL A 34 8.97 0.76 -19.58
CA VAL A 34 8.49 1.79 -18.64
C VAL A 34 9.11 1.68 -17.25
N ALA A 35 9.60 0.49 -16.85
CA ALA A 35 10.29 0.31 -15.59
C ALA A 35 11.56 1.18 -15.50
N LYS A 36 12.28 1.30 -16.62
CA LYS A 36 13.46 2.17 -16.72
C LYS A 36 13.06 3.64 -16.58
N GLU A 37 11.96 4.05 -17.20
CA GLU A 37 11.46 5.43 -17.11
C GLU A 37 11.11 5.82 -15.67
N PHE A 38 10.44 4.94 -14.92
CA PHE A 38 10.17 5.19 -13.50
C PHE A 38 11.47 5.29 -12.70
N SER A 39 12.42 4.38 -12.92
CA SER A 39 13.71 4.43 -12.22
C SER A 39 14.46 5.73 -12.49
N THR A 40 14.63 6.12 -13.76
CA THR A 40 15.43 7.30 -14.12
C THR A 40 14.71 8.61 -13.83
N ASN A 41 13.42 8.71 -14.16
CA ASN A 41 12.72 9.99 -14.19
C ASN A 41 11.92 10.25 -12.91
N ALA A 42 11.32 9.21 -12.30
CA ALA A 42 10.51 9.36 -11.09
C ALA A 42 11.34 9.16 -9.81
N TYR A 43 12.34 8.27 -9.84
CA TYR A 43 13.21 7.97 -8.70
C TYR A 43 14.65 8.47 -8.87
N GLY A 44 14.92 9.34 -9.85
CA GLY A 44 16.22 10.00 -10.02
C GLY A 44 17.39 9.05 -10.27
N GLY A 45 17.14 7.90 -10.90
CA GLY A 45 18.14 6.87 -11.19
C GLY A 45 18.36 5.87 -10.06
N MET A 46 17.62 5.97 -8.95
CA MET A 46 17.71 5.00 -7.87
C MET A 46 17.17 3.62 -8.31
N PRO A 47 17.75 2.52 -7.79
CA PRO A 47 17.19 1.19 -8.00
C PRO A 47 15.77 1.08 -7.43
N ILE A 48 14.85 0.59 -8.25
CA ILE A 48 13.46 0.33 -7.88
C ILE A 48 13.13 -1.15 -8.00
N GLN A 49 11.98 -1.53 -7.47
CA GLN A 49 11.27 -2.77 -7.73
C GLN A 49 9.87 -2.45 -8.22
N ILE A 50 9.32 -3.29 -9.11
CA ILE A 50 7.94 -3.15 -9.61
C ILE A 50 7.19 -4.44 -9.33
N GLY A 51 6.22 -4.35 -8.44
CA GLY A 51 5.39 -5.45 -8.00
C GLY A 51 3.91 -5.09 -8.07
N TYR A 52 3.10 -5.76 -7.26
CA TYR A 52 1.66 -5.53 -7.24
C TYR A 52 1.01 -5.82 -5.89
N CYS A 53 -0.12 -5.16 -5.66
CA CYS A 53 -1.06 -5.44 -4.59
C CYS A 53 -2.44 -5.67 -5.23
N ASN A 54 -2.96 -6.89 -5.12
CA ASN A 54 -4.22 -7.29 -5.75
C ASN A 54 -5.13 -7.99 -4.74
N GLY A 55 -6.43 -7.99 -5.02
CA GLY A 55 -7.38 -8.83 -4.31
C GLY A 55 -8.62 -8.06 -3.89
N PHE A 56 -9.14 -8.36 -2.69
CA PHE A 56 -10.34 -7.72 -2.17
C PHE A 56 -10.12 -7.21 -0.75
N ASN A 57 -10.45 -5.94 -0.52
CA ASN A 57 -10.43 -5.32 0.79
C ASN A 57 -11.44 -4.17 0.83
N THR A 58 -12.01 -3.95 2.02
CA THR A 58 -12.94 -2.85 2.30
C THR A 58 -12.59 -2.13 3.59
N LYS A 59 -11.56 -2.58 4.31
CA LYS A 59 -11.24 -2.10 5.66
C LYS A 59 -9.89 -1.42 5.71
N LEU A 60 -9.74 -0.46 6.63
CA LEU A 60 -8.47 0.17 6.95
C LEU A 60 -7.45 -0.86 7.41
N ASN A 61 -7.78 -1.63 8.46
CA ASN A 61 -6.95 -2.63 9.14
C ASN A 61 -5.63 -2.12 9.70
N CYS A 62 -4.78 -1.51 8.88
CA CYS A 62 -3.50 -0.93 9.26
C CYS A 62 -3.26 0.41 8.57
N LEU A 63 -2.19 1.06 8.96
CA LEU A 63 -1.54 2.12 8.22
C LEU A 63 -0.02 1.90 8.26
N GLU A 64 0.63 2.00 7.11
CA GLU A 64 2.06 1.89 6.90
C GLU A 64 2.67 3.14 6.26
N TRP A 65 3.98 3.26 6.40
CA TRP A 65 4.79 4.24 5.69
C TRP A 65 6.20 3.70 5.43
N HIS A 66 6.83 4.31 4.43
CA HIS A 66 8.16 3.98 3.94
C HIS A 66 9.06 5.22 4.02
N ARG A 67 10.36 5.05 4.22
CA ARG A 67 11.36 6.15 4.11
C ARG A 67 11.74 6.36 2.63
N GLY A 68 10.72 6.62 1.83
CA GLY A 68 10.76 6.75 0.38
C GLY A 68 9.35 6.89 -0.19
N SER A 69 9.24 7.41 -1.42
CA SER A 69 7.95 7.45 -2.11
C SER A 69 7.54 6.05 -2.56
N GLU A 70 6.23 5.81 -2.57
CA GLU A 70 5.59 4.68 -3.25
C GLU A 70 4.76 5.20 -4.41
N ILE A 71 4.83 4.56 -5.58
CA ILE A 71 3.93 4.86 -6.70
C ILE A 71 2.91 3.73 -6.81
N ASN A 72 1.62 4.09 -6.86
CA ASN A 72 0.49 3.20 -7.03
C ASN A 72 -0.19 3.49 -8.37
N ILE A 73 -0.43 2.44 -9.16
CA ILE A 73 -1.10 2.56 -10.46
C ILE A 73 -2.18 1.48 -10.55
N PRO A 74 -3.44 1.83 -10.24
CA PRO A 74 -4.55 0.89 -10.32
C PRO A 74 -4.89 0.51 -11.77
N SER A 75 -5.18 -0.77 -12.05
CA SER A 75 -5.84 -1.18 -13.31
C SER A 75 -7.37 -1.17 -13.21
N THR A 76 -7.91 -1.13 -12.00
CA THR A 76 -9.33 -0.93 -11.68
C THR A 76 -9.47 0.24 -10.73
N ASP A 77 -10.61 0.93 -10.70
CA ASP A 77 -10.83 1.99 -9.70
C ASP A 77 -10.65 1.44 -8.27
N ILE A 78 -10.09 2.25 -7.38
CA ILE A 78 -9.85 1.90 -5.98
C ILE A 78 -10.22 3.04 -5.04
N VAL A 79 -10.26 2.72 -3.75
CA VAL A 79 -10.24 3.71 -2.67
C VAL A 79 -8.95 3.56 -1.86
N LEU A 80 -8.23 4.67 -1.67
CA LEU A 80 -7.12 4.73 -0.73
C LEU A 80 -7.59 5.39 0.57
N LEU A 81 -7.26 4.79 1.70
CA LEU A 81 -7.47 5.36 3.03
C LEU A 81 -6.14 5.93 3.52
N LEU A 82 -6.07 7.26 3.62
CA LEU A 82 -4.82 7.99 3.84
C LEU A 82 -4.86 8.81 5.12
N ALA A 83 -3.72 8.99 5.77
CA ALA A 83 -3.55 9.93 6.88
C ALA A 83 -2.14 10.54 6.88
N PRO A 84 -1.94 11.77 7.39
CA PRO A 84 -0.60 12.35 7.48
C PRO A 84 0.19 11.77 8.66
N LEU A 85 1.48 11.48 8.46
CA LEU A 85 2.39 10.93 9.48
C LEU A 85 2.48 11.81 10.73
N GLN A 86 2.32 13.12 10.56
CA GLN A 86 2.31 14.10 11.64
C GLN A 86 1.17 13.88 12.64
N SER A 87 0.09 13.17 12.25
CA SER A 87 -1.01 12.77 13.13
C SER A 87 -0.64 11.62 14.06
N VAL A 88 0.46 10.90 13.80
CA VAL A 88 0.95 9.85 14.72
C VAL A 88 1.59 10.50 15.94
N LYS A 89 1.07 10.18 17.13
CA LYS A 89 1.61 10.61 18.43
C LYS A 89 1.94 9.41 19.29
N ASN A 90 3.21 9.25 19.65
CA ASN A 90 3.70 8.12 20.46
C ASN A 90 3.28 6.74 19.90
N GLY A 91 3.38 6.57 18.57
CA GLY A 91 2.99 5.34 17.87
C GLY A 91 1.48 5.12 17.74
N LYS A 92 0.65 6.11 18.07
CA LYS A 92 -0.82 6.03 18.00
C LYS A 92 -1.40 7.07 17.05
N LEU A 93 -2.50 6.72 16.39
CA LEU A 93 -3.25 7.60 15.50
C LEU A 93 -4.75 7.36 15.67
N SER A 94 -5.52 8.44 15.77
CA SER A 94 -6.99 8.37 15.74
C SER A 94 -7.47 8.11 14.33
N THR A 95 -8.34 7.12 14.12
CA THR A 95 -8.89 6.81 12.79
C THR A 95 -9.74 7.95 12.23
N ASN A 96 -10.15 8.93 13.04
CA ASN A 96 -10.80 10.15 12.57
C ASN A 96 -9.87 11.07 11.75
N CYS A 97 -8.56 10.83 11.77
CA CYS A 97 -7.59 11.53 10.93
C CYS A 97 -7.44 10.90 9.53
N VAL A 98 -8.17 9.81 9.25
CA VAL A 98 -8.09 9.10 7.97
C VAL A 98 -9.13 9.67 7.01
N GLU A 99 -8.69 9.95 5.79
CA GLU A 99 -9.54 10.39 4.68
C GLU A 99 -9.54 9.35 3.57
N ALA A 100 -10.69 9.20 2.89
CA ALA A 100 -10.86 8.28 1.78
C ALA A 100 -10.76 9.00 0.44
N PHE A 101 -9.91 8.50 -0.45
CA PHE A 101 -9.69 9.06 -1.79
C PHE A 101 -10.08 8.05 -2.85
N TYR A 102 -10.99 8.45 -3.74
CA TYR A 102 -11.31 7.68 -4.94
C TYR A 102 -10.22 7.86 -5.99
N VAL A 103 -9.68 6.77 -6.51
CA VAL A 103 -8.63 6.79 -7.52
C VAL A 103 -9.12 6.04 -8.76
N PRO A 104 -9.37 6.74 -9.88
CA PRO A 104 -9.71 6.10 -11.15
C PRO A 104 -8.57 5.21 -11.67
N ALA A 105 -8.91 4.11 -12.34
CA ALA A 105 -7.99 3.25 -13.06
C ALA A 105 -7.08 4.04 -14.00
N GLY A 106 -5.81 3.66 -14.05
CA GLY A 106 -4.79 4.34 -14.86
C GLY A 106 -4.19 5.60 -14.22
N THR A 107 -4.69 6.05 -13.06
CA THR A 107 -4.13 7.21 -12.37
C THR A 107 -2.79 6.83 -11.72
N VAL A 108 -1.72 7.57 -12.03
CA VAL A 108 -0.43 7.40 -11.34
C VAL A 108 -0.46 8.22 -10.06
N VAL A 109 -0.53 7.53 -8.92
CA VAL A 109 -0.55 8.15 -7.58
C VAL A 109 0.82 8.01 -6.94
N GLN A 110 1.44 9.12 -6.55
CA GLN A 110 2.64 9.11 -5.72
C GLN A 110 2.24 9.32 -4.26
N VAL A 111 2.52 8.33 -3.42
CA VAL A 111 2.36 8.39 -1.98
C VAL A 111 3.71 8.77 -1.37
N TYR A 112 3.78 9.94 -0.76
CA TYR A 112 5.00 10.44 -0.13
C TYR A 112 5.29 9.74 1.20
N GLU A 113 6.54 9.79 1.66
CA GLU A 113 6.98 9.20 2.94
C GLU A 113 6.19 9.72 4.17
N THR A 114 5.55 10.88 4.04
CA THR A 114 4.73 11.52 5.07
C THR A 114 3.25 11.14 4.99
N THR A 115 2.84 10.29 4.04
CA THR A 115 1.46 9.86 3.84
C THR A 115 1.32 8.38 4.20
N LEU A 116 0.61 8.13 5.29
CA LEU A 116 0.26 6.78 5.70
C LEU A 116 -0.81 6.24 4.78
N HIS A 117 -0.69 4.97 4.44
CA HIS A 117 -1.61 4.23 3.58
C HIS A 117 -1.61 2.75 3.99
N TYR A 118 -2.43 1.92 3.39
CA TYR A 118 -2.32 0.47 3.52
C TYR A 118 -2.85 -0.18 2.24
N ALA A 119 -2.98 -1.51 2.22
CA ALA A 119 -3.60 -2.24 1.12
C ALA A 119 -4.86 -1.50 0.63
N PRO A 120 -4.95 -1.21 -0.69
CA PRO A 120 -6.09 -0.49 -1.25
C PRO A 120 -7.42 -1.12 -0.87
N CYS A 121 -8.48 -0.33 -0.91
CA CYS A 121 -9.84 -0.84 -0.86
C CYS A 121 -10.42 -0.93 -2.27
N SER A 122 -11.30 -1.90 -2.50
CA SER A 122 -12.07 -2.01 -3.74
C SER A 122 -12.91 -0.75 -3.96
N ALA A 123 -13.12 -0.37 -5.23
CA ALA A 123 -13.94 0.79 -5.56
C ALA A 123 -15.35 0.71 -4.95
N VAL A 124 -15.89 1.89 -4.62
CA VAL A 124 -17.30 2.07 -4.24
C VAL A 124 -17.98 2.93 -5.28
N ARG A 125 -19.10 2.45 -5.81
CA ARG A 125 -19.96 3.22 -6.72
C ARG A 125 -21.41 3.06 -6.29
N ASN A 126 -22.15 4.16 -6.21
CA ASN A 126 -23.56 4.15 -5.77
C ASN A 126 -23.80 3.41 -4.44
N LYS A 127 -22.86 3.53 -3.49
CA LYS A 127 -22.86 2.82 -2.19
C LYS A 127 -22.70 1.30 -2.27
N GLU A 128 -22.24 0.78 -3.40
CA GLU A 128 -21.91 -0.64 -3.57
C GLU A 128 -20.41 -0.80 -3.82
N VAL A 129 -19.82 -1.79 -3.13
CA VAL A 129 -18.42 -2.18 -3.34
C VAL A 129 -18.32 -3.04 -4.60
N ASP A 130 -17.31 -2.77 -5.44
CA ASP A 130 -16.98 -3.63 -6.57
C ASP A 130 -16.48 -5.00 -6.09
N LYS A 131 -17.28 -6.04 -6.35
CA LYS A 131 -16.99 -7.42 -5.97
C LYS A 131 -15.92 -8.10 -6.84
N ASN A 132 -15.43 -7.42 -7.87
CA ASN A 132 -14.31 -7.91 -8.68
C ASN A 132 -12.95 -7.66 -8.02
N GLY A 133 -12.91 -6.91 -6.92
CA GLY A 133 -11.67 -6.61 -6.21
C GLY A 133 -10.93 -5.42 -6.81
N PHE A 134 -9.64 -5.38 -6.58
CA PHE A 134 -8.73 -4.38 -7.10
C PHE A 134 -7.43 -5.00 -7.59
N ARG A 135 -6.75 -4.24 -8.45
CA ARG A 135 -5.42 -4.55 -8.94
C ARG A 135 -4.60 -3.28 -9.01
N VAL A 136 -3.41 -3.28 -8.42
CA VAL A 136 -2.56 -2.09 -8.35
C VAL A 136 -1.12 -2.49 -8.57
N VAL A 137 -0.46 -1.84 -9.53
CA VAL A 137 1.00 -1.89 -9.64
C VAL A 137 1.62 -1.03 -8.55
N ILE A 138 2.60 -1.60 -7.85
CA ILE A 138 3.33 -0.95 -6.76
C ILE A 138 4.77 -0.77 -7.19
N ILE A 139 5.27 0.46 -7.10
CA ILE A 139 6.67 0.78 -7.43
C ILE A 139 7.30 1.44 -6.21
N LEU A 140 8.39 0.85 -5.73
CA LEU A 140 9.11 1.26 -4.53
C LEU A 140 10.62 1.22 -4.75
N PRO A 141 11.43 1.88 -3.89
CA PRO A 141 12.86 1.63 -3.82
C PRO A 141 13.15 0.14 -3.60
N LYS A 142 14.15 -0.39 -4.32
CA LYS A 142 14.49 -1.81 -4.29
C LYS A 142 14.86 -2.29 -2.88
N GLY A 143 14.27 -3.40 -2.45
CA GLY A 143 14.45 -4.01 -1.13
C GLY A 143 13.38 -3.63 -0.10
N THR A 144 12.40 -2.81 -0.46
CA THR A 144 11.27 -2.46 0.41
C THR A 144 10.33 -3.66 0.57
N ASN A 145 9.70 -3.78 1.75
CA ASN A 145 8.74 -4.84 2.10
C ASN A 145 9.34 -6.26 2.13
N LEU A 146 10.66 -6.38 2.15
CA LEU A 146 11.38 -7.65 2.43
C LEU A 146 11.52 -7.88 3.95
N ASP A 147 12.17 -8.97 4.34
CA ASP A 147 12.35 -9.34 5.75
C ASP A 147 12.81 -8.18 6.63
N LYS A 148 12.19 -8.07 7.82
CA LYS A 148 12.56 -7.08 8.83
C LYS A 148 14.06 -7.22 9.14
N PRO A 149 14.86 -6.13 9.03
CA PRO A 149 16.27 -6.20 9.37
C PRO A 149 16.45 -6.45 10.86
N LYS A 150 17.59 -7.06 11.22
CA LYS A 150 18.00 -7.17 12.63
C LYS A 150 18.40 -5.78 13.13
N ILE A 151 17.66 -5.27 14.10
CA ILE A 151 17.90 -3.97 14.73
C ILE A 151 18.08 -4.14 16.24
N SER A 152 18.70 -3.14 16.87
CA SER A 152 18.61 -2.95 18.31
C SER A 152 17.54 -1.90 18.58
N ASP A 153 16.69 -2.11 19.58
CA ASP A 153 15.68 -1.13 19.96
C ASP A 153 16.37 0.06 20.66
N ILE A 154 16.58 1.15 19.91
CA ILE A 154 17.19 2.39 20.38
C ILE A 154 16.08 3.40 20.74
N ASP A 155 15.02 3.46 19.94
CA ASP A 155 13.91 4.37 20.14
C ASP A 155 12.53 3.67 20.13
N LYS A 156 11.46 4.48 20.22
CA LYS A 156 10.08 3.97 20.23
C LYS A 156 9.57 3.60 18.84
N GLU A 157 10.10 4.21 17.78
CA GLU A 157 9.70 3.95 16.40
C GLU A 157 10.23 2.58 15.92
N ASP A 158 11.36 2.11 16.47
CA ASP A 158 11.90 0.75 16.22
C ASP A 158 10.86 -0.37 16.47
N LYS A 159 9.94 -0.15 17.43
CA LYS A 159 8.84 -1.06 17.74
C LYS A 159 7.77 -1.12 16.65
N LEU A 160 7.71 -0.11 15.79
CA LEU A 160 6.75 0.01 14.69
C LEU A 160 7.32 -0.57 13.39
N LEU A 161 8.63 -0.85 13.33
CA LEU A 161 9.26 -1.46 12.15
C LEU A 161 8.71 -2.87 11.94
N TRP A 162 8.07 -3.10 10.80
CA TRP A 162 7.41 -4.36 10.46
C TRP A 162 8.18 -5.15 9.41
N ALA A 163 8.76 -4.47 8.43
CA ALA A 163 9.53 -5.05 7.34
C ALA A 163 10.64 -4.08 6.89
N ALA A 164 11.53 -4.51 5.98
CA ALA A 164 12.55 -3.62 5.43
C ALA A 164 11.90 -2.37 4.81
N ASN A 165 12.34 -1.20 5.29
CA ASN A 165 11.80 0.10 4.88
C ASN A 165 10.27 0.22 5.08
N LYS A 166 9.67 -0.46 6.07
CA LYS A 166 8.22 -0.39 6.36
C LYS A 166 7.95 -0.35 7.84
N TRP A 167 7.29 0.72 8.26
CA TRP A 167 6.73 0.87 9.59
C TRP A 167 5.21 0.74 9.49
N LEU A 168 4.59 0.12 10.49
CA LEU A 168 3.18 -0.27 10.46
C LEU A 168 2.55 -0.06 11.83
N ILE A 169 1.37 0.55 11.86
CA ILE A 169 0.47 0.55 13.01
C ILE A 169 -0.84 -0.13 12.62
N ALA A 170 -1.28 -1.07 13.45
CA ALA A 170 -2.47 -1.87 13.22
C ALA A 170 -3.66 -1.41 14.07
N HIS A 171 -4.86 -1.69 13.58
CA HIS A 171 -6.08 -1.69 14.39
C HIS A 171 -6.17 -2.99 15.18
N ALA A 172 -6.69 -2.96 16.40
CA ALA A 172 -6.75 -4.14 17.28
C ALA A 172 -7.53 -5.33 16.68
N GLU A 173 -8.45 -5.07 15.77
CA GLU A 173 -9.26 -6.07 15.08
C GLU A 173 -8.57 -6.72 13.88
N SER A 174 -7.43 -6.18 13.42
CA SER A 174 -6.77 -6.64 12.21
C SER A 174 -6.06 -7.99 12.40
N ALA A 175 -5.78 -8.66 11.29
CA ALA A 175 -5.01 -9.91 11.33
C ALA A 175 -3.55 -9.65 11.73
N GLU A 176 -2.99 -8.53 11.29
CA GLU A 176 -1.62 -8.09 11.56
C GLU A 176 -1.40 -7.83 13.04
N ALA A 177 -2.38 -7.24 13.75
CA ALA A 177 -2.33 -7.10 15.20
C ALA A 177 -2.16 -8.46 15.91
N LYS A 178 -2.86 -9.50 15.44
CA LYS A 178 -2.73 -10.88 15.96
C LYS A 178 -1.39 -11.52 15.62
N GLN A 179 -0.73 -11.06 14.56
CA GLN A 179 0.62 -11.48 14.16
C GLN A 179 1.73 -10.69 14.89
N GLY A 180 1.37 -9.73 15.75
CA GLY A 180 2.31 -8.97 16.57
C GLY A 180 2.63 -7.57 16.04
N ALA A 181 1.91 -7.06 15.03
CA ALA A 181 2.02 -5.66 14.64
C ALA A 181 1.62 -4.74 15.80
N PHE A 182 2.27 -3.58 15.92
CA PHE A 182 1.98 -2.64 16.98
C PHE A 182 0.56 -2.08 16.85
N VAL A 183 -0.25 -2.24 17.90
CA VAL A 183 -1.63 -1.72 17.93
C VAL A 183 -1.61 -0.22 18.21
N GLY A 184 -1.68 0.57 17.15
CA GLY A 184 -1.59 2.03 17.19
C GLY A 184 -2.84 2.77 16.70
N LEU A 185 -3.71 2.13 15.92
CA LEU A 185 -4.93 2.77 15.43
C LEU A 185 -6.02 2.78 16.52
N GLN A 186 -6.59 3.96 16.78
CA GLN A 186 -7.59 4.19 17.82
C GLN A 186 -8.90 4.71 17.21
N GLY A 187 -10.01 4.04 17.49
CA GLY A 187 -11.32 4.41 16.96
C GLY A 187 -11.99 3.23 16.27
N VAL A 188 -12.73 3.51 15.21
CA VAL A 188 -13.42 2.48 14.41
C VAL A 188 -12.48 1.98 13.32
N ASN A 189 -12.43 0.66 13.12
CA ASN A 189 -11.82 0.09 11.92
C ASN A 189 -12.68 0.47 10.70
N ILE A 190 -12.30 1.54 10.01
CA ILE A 190 -13.07 2.09 8.88
C ILE A 190 -13.34 0.97 7.89
N ASN A 191 -14.60 0.85 7.49
CA ASN A 191 -15.05 -0.06 6.47
C ASN A 191 -15.83 0.73 5.41
N ILE A 192 -15.30 0.82 4.20
CA ILE A 192 -15.90 1.57 3.08
C ILE A 192 -17.16 0.89 2.50
N ALA A 193 -17.49 -0.32 2.95
CA ALA A 193 -18.72 -1.02 2.58
C ALA A 193 -19.95 -0.56 3.39
N ASN A 194 -19.76 0.25 4.44
CA ASN A 194 -20.79 0.67 5.39
C ASN A 194 -21.10 2.17 5.32
#